data_AF-A0AAJ1EPL9-F1
#
_entry.id   AF-A0AAJ1EPL9-F1
#
_cell.length_a   1.000
_cell.length_b   1.000
_cell.length_c   1.000
_cell.angle_alpha   90.00
_cell.angle_beta   90.00
_cell.angle_gamma   90.00
#
_symmetry.space_group_name_H-M   'P 1'
#
loop_
_entity.id
_entity.type
_entity.pdbx_description
1 polymer ?
#
loop_
_entity_poly.entity_id
_entity_poly.type
_entity_poly.pdbx_seq_one_letter_code
_entity_poly.pdbx_strand_id
1 'polypeptide(L)'
;MGLLSKKEAYVTKGMRLIEEKRTPEATIVVVDGLNDYQNRIIKALNRHPVADTALVVVALRNLADSLEEQEPSCKGLVDWLNKTATKPEFQNSKRIEKTRKR
;
A
#
# COMPACT_ATOMS: atom_id res chain seq x y z
N MET A 1 -6.26 -7.41 -30.51
CA MET A 1 -6.16 -7.44 -29.02
C MET A 1 -5.03 -6.52 -28.62
N GLY A 2 -5.31 -5.42 -27.91
CA GLY A 2 -4.27 -4.50 -27.48
C GLY A 2 -3.39 -5.18 -26.43
N LEU A 3 -2.08 -5.20 -26.66
CA LEU A 3 -1.10 -5.54 -25.63
C LEU A 3 -1.30 -4.55 -24.48
N LEU A 4 -2.01 -4.97 -23.43
CA LEU A 4 -1.87 -4.35 -22.12
C LEU A 4 -0.39 -4.46 -21.77
N SER A 5 0.35 -3.37 -21.98
CA SER A 5 1.69 -3.22 -21.44
C SER A 5 1.60 -3.57 -19.95
N LYS A 6 2.13 -4.73 -19.56
CA LYS A 6 2.17 -5.14 -18.16
C LYS A 6 2.99 -4.06 -17.46
N LYS A 7 2.32 -3.25 -16.64
CA LYS A 7 2.99 -2.27 -15.79
C LYS A 7 4.06 -3.02 -15.02
N GLU A 8 5.32 -2.67 -15.25
CA GLU A 8 6.45 -3.27 -14.55
C GLU A 8 6.26 -3.08 -13.04
N ALA A 9 6.55 -4.12 -12.26
CA ALA A 9 6.44 -4.04 -10.81
C ALA A 9 7.45 -3.01 -10.27
N TYR A 10 7.02 -2.19 -9.31
CA TYR A 10 7.86 -1.15 -8.71
C TYR A 10 9.18 -1.71 -8.14
N VAL A 11 9.14 -2.91 -7.53
CA VAL A 11 10.32 -3.58 -6.98
C VAL A 11 11.28 -4.03 -8.08
N THR A 12 10.78 -4.61 -9.18
CA THR A 12 11.61 -5.00 -10.35
C THR A 12 12.30 -3.79 -10.96
N LYS A 13 11.56 -2.68 -11.14
CA LYS A 13 12.12 -1.43 -11.63
C LYS A 13 13.16 -0.85 -10.66
N GLY A 14 12.91 -0.92 -9.36
CA GLY A 14 13.88 -0.52 -8.32
C GLY A 14 15.16 -1.35 -8.37
N MET A 15 15.05 -2.67 -8.48
CA MET A 15 16.20 -3.57 -8.60
C MET A 15 17.08 -3.24 -9.80
N ARG A 16 16.48 -2.99 -10.97
CA ARG A 16 17.22 -2.57 -12.16
C ARG A 16 17.99 -1.26 -11.94
N LEU A 17 17.38 -0.27 -11.27
CA LEU A 17 18.05 0.98 -10.94
C LEU A 17 19.23 0.78 -9.98
N ILE A 18 19.15 -0.21 -9.07
CA ILE A 18 20.28 -0.60 -8.21
C ILE A 18 21.42 -1.18 -9.06
N GLU A 19 21.12 -2.06 -10.02
CA GLU A 19 22.12 -2.62 -10.94
C GLU A 19 22.79 -1.52 -11.79
N GLU A 20 22.03 -0.50 -12.19
CA GLU A 20 22.52 0.70 -12.88
C GLU A 20 23.28 1.68 -11.97
N LYS A 21 23.53 1.33 -10.69
CA LYS A 21 24.16 2.18 -9.65
C LYS A 21 23.38 3.47 -9.32
N ARG A 22 22.10 3.52 -9.65
CA ARG A 22 21.16 4.64 -9.39
C ARG A 22 20.31 4.37 -8.15
N THR A 23 20.97 4.08 -7.04
CA THR A 23 20.31 3.68 -5.79
C THR A 23 19.32 4.71 -5.23
N PRO A 24 19.53 6.05 -5.33
CA PRO A 24 18.53 7.01 -4.84
C PRO A 24 17.22 6.95 -5.62
N GLU A 25 17.32 6.74 -6.94
CA GLU A 25 16.16 6.64 -7.82
C GLU A 25 15.40 5.34 -7.60
N ALA A 26 16.12 4.24 -7.32
CA ALA A 26 15.51 2.98 -6.92
C ALA A 26 14.64 3.14 -5.66
N THR A 27 15.16 3.83 -4.64
CA THR A 27 14.42 4.14 -3.41
C THR A 27 13.14 4.93 -3.71
N ILE A 28 13.22 5.97 -4.54
CA ILE A 28 12.04 6.78 -4.92
C ILE A 28 10.98 5.89 -5.59
N VAL A 29 11.36 5.06 -6.56
CA VAL A 29 10.41 4.19 -7.28
C VAL A 29 9.71 3.21 -6.34
N VAL A 30 10.45 2.63 -5.39
CA VAL A 30 9.87 1.68 -4.44
C VAL A 30 8.93 2.39 -3.45
N VAL A 31 9.31 3.58 -2.96
CA VAL A 31 8.46 4.41 -2.07
C VAL A 31 7.19 4.88 -2.80
N ASP A 32 7.29 5.30 -4.06
CA ASP A 32 6.13 5.65 -4.89
C ASP A 32 5.20 4.46 -5.09
N GLY A 33 5.76 3.25 -5.23
CA GLY A 33 4.99 2.01 -5.27
C GLY A 33 4.21 1.76 -3.98
N LEU A 34 4.86 1.94 -2.83
CA LEU A 34 4.20 1.84 -1.53
C LEU A 34 3.05 2.85 -1.40
N ASN A 35 3.28 4.11 -1.80
CA ASN A 35 2.27 5.15 -1.77
C ASN A 35 1.08 4.85 -2.70
N ASP A 36 1.31 4.29 -3.90
CA ASP A 36 0.24 3.87 -4.83
C ASP A 36 -0.64 2.79 -4.19
N TYR A 37 -0.04 1.74 -3.60
CA TYR A 37 -0.79 0.69 -2.92
C TYR A 37 -1.54 1.21 -1.68
N GLN A 38 -0.90 2.03 -0.85
CA GLN A 38 -1.54 2.65 0.31
C GLN A 38 -2.76 3.47 -0.10
N ASN A 39 -2.66 4.31 -1.13
CA ASN A 39 -3.78 5.11 -1.61
C ASN A 39 -4.94 4.25 -2.15
N ARG A 40 -4.64 3.12 -2.80
CA ARG A 40 -5.67 2.17 -3.24
C ARG A 40 -6.40 1.52 -2.06
N ILE A 41 -5.66 1.11 -1.04
CA ILE A 41 -6.22 0.54 0.19
C ILE A 41 -7.10 1.58 0.89
N ILE A 42 -6.62 2.83 1.05
CA ILE A 42 -7.40 3.92 1.65
C ILE A 42 -8.72 4.14 0.89
N LYS A 43 -8.66 4.19 -0.45
CA LYS A 43 -9.87 4.33 -1.28
C LYS A 43 -10.84 3.17 -1.10
N ALA A 44 -10.35 1.94 -0.97
CA ALA A 44 -11.19 0.77 -0.75
C ALA A 44 -11.84 0.76 0.64
N LEU A 45 -11.12 1.23 1.67
CA LEU A 45 -11.56 1.20 3.07
C LEU A 45 -12.47 2.36 3.49
N ASN A 46 -12.62 3.38 2.66
CA ASN A 46 -13.31 4.65 2.97
C ASN A 46 -14.83 4.52 3.26
N ARG A 47 -15.38 3.32 3.47
CA ARG A 47 -16.81 3.04 3.64
C ARG A 47 -17.08 1.93 4.66
N HIS A 48 -16.73 2.17 5.92
CA HIS A 48 -17.16 1.32 7.03
C HIS A 48 -17.68 2.18 8.19
N PRO A 49 -18.69 1.70 8.96
CA PRO A 49 -19.09 2.32 10.22
C PRO A 49 -17.91 2.39 11.19
N VAL A 50 -17.84 3.45 12.01
CA VAL A 50 -16.77 3.62 13.00
C VAL A 50 -16.70 2.43 13.98
N ALA A 51 -17.85 1.85 14.34
CA ALA A 51 -17.92 0.67 15.20
C ALA A 51 -17.23 -0.56 14.59
N ASP A 52 -17.21 -0.67 13.26
CA ASP A 52 -16.65 -1.81 12.54
C ASP A 52 -15.14 -1.64 12.25
N THR A 53 -14.53 -0.51 12.65
CA THR A 53 -13.09 -0.25 12.45
C THR A 53 -12.23 -1.39 13.02
N ALA A 54 -12.63 -1.96 14.16
CA ALA A 54 -11.95 -3.10 14.77
C ALA A 54 -11.93 -4.33 13.85
N LEU A 55 -13.04 -4.61 13.14
CA LEU A 55 -13.13 -5.72 12.19
C LEU A 55 -12.22 -5.48 10.98
N VAL A 56 -12.19 -4.26 10.46
CA VAL A 56 -11.31 -3.87 9.35
C VAL A 56 -9.83 -4.02 9.74
N VAL A 57 -9.45 -3.59 10.93
CA VAL A 57 -8.06 -3.71 11.43
C VAL A 57 -7.64 -5.18 11.53
N VAL A 58 -8.49 -6.04 12.09
CA VAL A 58 -8.19 -7.48 12.21
C VAL A 58 -8.09 -8.13 10.82
N ALA A 59 -9.03 -7.82 9.92
CA ALA A 59 -9.00 -8.36 8.56
C ALA A 59 -7.71 -8.00 7.80
N LEU A 60 -7.25 -6.74 7.89
CA LEU A 60 -6.03 -6.31 7.23
C LEU A 60 -4.77 -6.99 7.79
N ARG A 61 -4.71 -7.19 9.11
CA ARG A 61 -3.58 -7.90 9.75
C ARG A 61 -3.53 -9.35 9.29
N ASN A 62 -4.65 -10.07 9.36
CA ASN A 62 -4.70 -11.47 8.94
C ASN A 62 -4.28 -11.63 7.46
N LEU A 63 -4.71 -10.69 6.59
CA LEU A 63 -4.32 -10.71 5.19
C LEU A 63 -2.83 -10.40 4.99
N ALA A 64 -2.27 -9.45 5.75
CA ALA A 64 -0.84 -9.14 5.71
C ALA A 64 0.00 -10.34 6.18
N ASP A 65 -0.37 -10.95 7.31
CA ASP A 65 0.31 -12.13 7.85
C ASP A 65 0.27 -13.29 6.84
N SER A 66 -0.90 -13.54 6.22
CA SER A 66 -1.05 -14.57 5.19
C SER A 66 -0.17 -14.32 3.96
N LEU A 67 0.01 -13.05 3.55
CA LEU A 67 0.87 -12.69 2.43
C LEU A 67 2.36 -12.91 2.76
N GLU A 68 2.79 -12.55 3.98
CA GLU A 68 4.17 -12.78 4.43
C GLU A 68 4.50 -14.26 4.61
N GLU A 69 3.52 -15.08 5.02
CA GLU A 69 3.65 -16.53 5.09
C GLU A 69 3.81 -17.17 3.71
N GLN A 70 3.08 -16.66 2.71
CA GLN A 70 3.15 -17.16 1.34
C GLN A 70 4.46 -16.78 0.64
N GLU A 71 5.00 -15.59 0.92
CA GLU A 71 6.24 -15.10 0.30
C GLU A 71 7.28 -14.67 1.35
N PRO A 72 7.96 -15.63 2.03
CA PRO A 72 8.96 -15.31 3.06
C PRO A 72 10.11 -14.45 2.55
N SER A 73 10.35 -14.45 1.23
CA SER A 73 11.36 -13.65 0.55
C SER A 73 11.14 -12.13 0.69
N CYS A 74 9.91 -11.69 0.96
CA CYS A 74 9.59 -10.27 1.07
C CYS A 74 9.97 -9.66 2.43
N LYS A 75 10.25 -10.47 3.46
CA LYS A 75 10.51 -10.00 4.84
C LYS A 75 11.60 -8.92 4.90
N GLY A 76 12.72 -9.13 4.20
CA GLY A 76 13.81 -8.16 4.18
C GLY A 76 13.40 -6.82 3.57
N LEU A 77 12.56 -6.84 2.54
CA LEU A 77 12.04 -5.62 1.91
C LEU A 77 11.01 -4.93 2.81
N VAL A 78 10.14 -5.69 3.48
CA VAL A 78 9.16 -5.17 4.45
C VAL A 78 9.87 -4.45 5.59
N ASP A 79 10.90 -5.06 6.17
CA ASP A 79 11.69 -4.46 7.25
C ASP A 79 12.39 -3.16 6.81
N TRP A 80 12.93 -3.15 5.60
CA TRP A 80 13.54 -1.96 5.04
C TRP A 80 12.51 -0.85 4.81
N LEU A 81 11.36 -1.17 4.22
CA LEU A 81 10.27 -0.21 4.01
C LEU A 81 9.73 0.36 5.32
N ASN A 82 9.59 -0.47 6.36
CA ASN A 82 9.14 -0.01 7.68
C ASN A 82 10.10 0.99 8.33
N LYS A 83 11.40 0.93 8.00
CA LYS A 83 12.43 1.87 8.50
C LYS A 83 12.55 3.13 7.65
N THR A 84 12.38 3.01 6.34
CA THR A 84 12.65 4.10 5.38
C THR A 84 11.40 4.90 5.01
N ALA A 85 10.21 4.28 5.00
CA ALA A 85 8.99 4.95 4.58
C ALA A 85 8.32 5.71 5.73
N THR A 86 7.85 6.92 5.44
CA THR A 86 6.93 7.66 6.30
C THR A 86 5.54 7.05 6.19
N LYS A 87 4.91 6.72 7.34
CA LYS A 87 3.54 6.20 7.38
C LYS A 87 2.59 7.32 6.95
N PRO A 88 1.78 7.16 5.87
CA PRO A 88 0.77 8.15 5.55
C PRO A 88 -0.27 8.19 6.67
N GLU A 89 -0.72 9.40 7.02
CA GLU A 89 -1.84 9.54 7.94
C GLU A 89 -3.13 9.07 7.25
N PHE A 90 -3.82 8.12 7.87
CA PHE A 90 -5.14 7.70 7.42
C PHE A 90 -6.17 8.78 7.78
N GLN A 91 -6.43 9.72 6.86
CA GLN A 91 -7.51 10.68 7.02
C GLN A 91 -8.83 10.04 6.61
N ASN A 92 -9.56 9.53 7.59
CA ASN A 92 -10.93 9.07 7.42
C ASN A 92 -11.80 10.27 7.01
N SER A 93 -12.13 10.41 5.73
CA SER A 93 -13.03 11.47 5.29
C SER A 93 -14.45 11.15 5.78
N LYS A 94 -14.80 11.64 6.98
CA LYS A 94 -16.18 11.66 7.45
C LYS A 94 -16.98 12.56 6.50
N ARG A 95 -17.57 12.01 5.44
CA ARG A 95 -18.70 12.67 4.79
C ARG A 95 -19.84 12.64 5.80
N ILE A 96 -20.00 13.73 6.52
CA ILE A 96 -21.22 14.03 7.26
C ILE A 96 -22.29 14.23 6.19
N GLU A 97 -23.00 13.16 5.80
CA GLU A 97 -24.27 13.33 5.12
C GLU A 97 -25.17 14.09 6.08
N LYS A 98 -25.40 15.37 5.79
CA LYS A 98 -26.44 16.14 6.46
C LYS A 98 -27.75 15.44 6.13
N THR A 99 -28.26 14.63 7.04
CA THR A 99 -29.61 14.09 7.00
C THR A 99 -30.55 15.29 6.84
N ARG A 100 -31.14 15.48 5.65
CA ARG A 100 -32.27 16.39 5.51
C ARG A 100 -33.38 15.78 6.36
N LYS A 101 -33.69 16.41 7.49
CA LYS A 101 -34.90 16.11 8.27
C LYS A 101 -36.09 16.21 7.31
N ARG A 102 -36.83 15.11 7.18
CA ARG A 102 -38.15 15.08 6.53
C ARG A 102 -39.18 15.60 7.50
#